data_AF-A0A565B6U5-F1
#
_entry.id   AF-A0A565B6U5-F1
#
_cell.length_a   1.000
_cell.length_b   1.000
_cell.length_c   1.000
_cell.angle_alpha   90.00
_cell.angle_beta   90.00
_cell.angle_gamma   90.00
#
_symmetry.space_group_name_H-M   'P 1'
#
loop_
_entity.id
_entity.type
_entity.pdbx_description
1 polymer ?
#
loop_
_entity_poly.entity_id
_entity_poly.type
_entity_poly.pdbx_seq_one_letter_code
_entity_poly.pdbx_strand_id
1 'polypeptide(L)'
;MRSSVGLLLERGSSSQIGALNAPAPSAPHATQAPHAAQGPPAAQAPPAGEEIALQQCYSRVLHPSRQNGAKWFDHDTPISTCVRKVIEGSFKGPWYSWSKVPLFYKEAWYSTFKTRYEWDPAIEHLVKTNFDKLAASRLRGMVSLAKSRGRTPEAIQKSGKARASRMSDRYGLGVYRHRAGSRSYLKVQDGLVANNEDASYIAVMKKTHQKPDSTYVDERARIIAEKYEELVQEYLSQLESSNSNGELLTIDALTLEEKNEIYVKIAGISKQGRVFGIGSIQSGAMSLGTSPDSSQAVEDAGTLTRRVEELESELKTSLDENVLFRKRFETMEQLVQSLSGQNINSSSGTSASTPP
;
A
#
# COMPACT_ATOMS: atom_id res chain seq x y z
N MET A 1 24.89 -32.46 3.58
CA MET A 1 26.06 -31.65 3.99
C MET A 1 25.60 -30.22 4.25
N ARG A 2 26.16 -29.57 5.29
CA ARG A 2 25.72 -28.32 6.00
C ARG A 2 24.82 -28.64 7.21
N SER A 3 25.40 -29.15 8.30
CA SER A 3 26.03 -28.43 9.45
C SER A 3 25.11 -27.43 10.13
N SER A 4 24.57 -27.87 11.27
CA SER A 4 23.83 -27.10 12.25
C SER A 4 24.68 -27.00 13.52
N VAL A 5 25.05 -25.78 13.89
CA VAL A 5 25.76 -25.38 15.12
C VAL A 5 25.14 -24.02 15.48
N GLY A 6 24.69 -23.67 16.68
CA GLY A 6 24.65 -24.31 17.98
C GLY A 6 24.16 -23.26 19.00
N LEU A 7 24.15 -23.67 20.28
CA LEU A 7 24.07 -22.87 21.51
C LEU A 7 22.70 -22.61 22.15
N LEU A 8 22.29 -23.66 22.88
CA LEU A 8 21.57 -23.66 24.14
C LEU A 8 22.54 -23.25 25.27
N LEU A 9 22.16 -22.34 26.17
CA LEU A 9 22.90 -22.10 27.41
C LEU A 9 21.95 -22.01 28.59
N GLU A 10 22.30 -22.82 29.59
CA GLU A 10 21.50 -23.29 30.71
C GLU A 10 21.35 -22.30 31.87
N ARG A 11 20.35 -22.63 32.69
CA ARG A 11 20.12 -22.18 34.06
C ARG A 11 21.23 -22.67 35.00
N GLY A 12 21.59 -21.86 35.99
CA GLY A 12 22.38 -22.28 37.14
C GLY A 12 21.89 -21.58 38.41
N SER A 13 21.40 -22.37 39.36
CA SER A 13 21.04 -22.01 40.73
C SER A 13 21.81 -22.97 41.64
N SER A 14 22.55 -22.49 42.65
CA SER A 14 22.88 -23.33 43.81
C SER A 14 23.41 -22.53 44.99
N SER A 15 22.99 -22.96 46.18
CA SER A 15 23.22 -22.40 47.51
C SER A 15 24.40 -23.05 48.24
N GLN A 16 25.10 -22.25 49.05
CA GLN A 16 25.46 -22.43 50.49
C GLN A 16 26.13 -23.73 51.01
N ILE A 17 27.23 -23.59 51.80
CA ILE A 17 27.44 -23.99 53.22
C ILE A 17 28.92 -24.33 53.57
N GLY A 18 29.38 -23.80 54.73
CA GLY A 18 30.30 -24.44 55.71
C GLY A 18 31.81 -24.08 55.61
N ALA A 19 32.62 -23.95 56.67
CA ALA A 19 32.44 -23.98 58.13
C ALA A 19 33.76 -23.55 58.84
N LEU A 20 33.62 -22.90 60.01
CA LEU A 20 34.36 -23.04 61.30
C LEU A 20 35.91 -23.17 61.36
N ASN A 21 36.59 -22.30 62.15
CA ASN A 21 37.23 -22.68 63.44
C ASN A 21 37.75 -21.47 64.28
N ALA A 22 37.74 -21.62 65.62
CA ALA A 22 38.00 -20.65 66.71
C ALA A 22 39.49 -20.65 67.21
N PRO A 23 39.91 -20.18 68.42
CA PRO A 23 39.38 -19.23 69.45
C PRO A 23 40.43 -18.19 70.00
N ALA A 24 40.01 -17.44 71.05
CA ALA A 24 40.65 -16.36 71.86
C ALA A 24 41.85 -16.81 72.76
N PRO A 25 42.45 -16.07 73.77
CA PRO A 25 42.00 -14.84 74.48
C PRO A 25 43.08 -13.81 74.93
N SER A 26 42.65 -12.67 75.52
CA SER A 26 43.14 -12.06 76.81
C SER A 26 43.12 -10.52 76.83
N ALA A 27 42.51 -9.95 77.87
CA ALA A 27 42.63 -8.55 78.35
C ALA A 27 43.52 -8.54 79.63
N PRO A 28 43.71 -7.46 80.45
CA PRO A 28 43.19 -6.08 80.43
C PRO A 28 44.21 -4.98 80.90
N HIS A 29 43.70 -3.79 81.30
CA HIS A 29 44.30 -2.62 82.00
C HIS A 29 45.08 -1.58 81.18
N ALA A 30 45.07 -0.27 81.47
CA ALA A 30 44.31 0.68 82.30
C ALA A 30 44.75 2.09 81.80
N THR A 31 43.95 3.18 81.79
CA THR A 31 43.96 4.22 82.86
C THR A 31 43.43 5.55 82.27
N GLN A 32 42.44 6.15 82.96
CA GLN A 32 42.14 7.58 83.28
C GLN A 32 42.52 8.71 82.27
N ALA A 33 41.83 9.85 82.13
CA ALA A 33 40.54 10.45 82.53
C ALA A 33 40.45 11.81 81.77
N PRO A 34 39.27 12.42 81.53
CA PRO A 34 39.16 13.72 80.87
C PRO A 34 39.01 14.89 81.86
N HIS A 35 39.67 16.01 81.59
CA HIS A 35 39.32 17.33 82.16
C HIS A 35 38.66 18.20 81.09
N ALA A 36 37.60 18.89 81.53
CA ALA A 36 36.66 19.65 80.74
C ALA A 36 37.24 20.91 80.09
N ALA A 37 36.83 21.16 78.85
CA ALA A 37 36.74 22.49 78.25
C ALA A 37 35.48 22.54 77.37
N GLN A 38 34.63 23.53 77.61
CA GLN A 38 33.34 23.74 76.95
C GLN A 38 33.54 24.17 75.48
N GLY A 39 32.74 23.60 74.57
CA GLY A 39 32.58 24.00 73.17
C GLY A 39 31.12 24.32 72.82
N PRO A 40 30.85 25.05 71.71
CA PRO A 40 29.59 25.75 71.41
C PRO A 40 28.42 24.80 71.01
N PRO A 41 27.15 25.29 70.98
CA PRO A 41 25.97 24.42 70.99
C PRO A 41 25.83 23.62 69.71
N ALA A 42 25.46 22.35 69.87
CA ALA A 42 25.14 21.42 68.80
C ALA A 42 24.03 22.00 67.89
N ALA A 43 24.37 22.21 66.62
CA ALA A 43 23.38 22.37 65.57
C ALA A 43 22.58 21.07 65.49
N GLN A 44 21.30 21.13 65.86
CA GLN A 44 20.36 20.03 65.72
C GLN A 44 20.23 19.70 64.23
N ALA A 45 20.60 18.47 63.86
CA ALA A 45 20.23 17.92 62.56
C ALA A 45 18.69 17.87 62.46
N PRO A 46 18.08 18.29 61.35
CA PRO A 46 16.63 18.25 61.20
C PRO A 46 16.13 16.80 61.32
N PRO A 47 14.97 16.55 61.97
CA PRO A 47 14.46 15.21 62.15
C PRO A 47 14.13 14.59 60.78
N ALA A 48 14.47 13.32 60.57
CA ALA A 48 14.34 12.59 59.29
C ALA A 48 12.96 12.70 58.59
N GLY A 49 11.89 13.09 59.32
CA GLY A 49 10.58 13.42 58.74
C GLY A 49 10.55 14.70 57.89
N GLU A 50 11.38 15.69 58.21
CA GLU A 50 11.49 16.97 57.49
C GLU A 50 12.30 16.80 56.20
N GLU A 51 13.33 15.97 56.21
CA GLU A 51 14.09 15.58 55.01
C GLU A 51 13.24 14.76 54.03
N ILE A 52 12.41 13.82 54.52
CA ILE A 52 11.46 13.06 53.68
C ILE A 52 10.36 13.97 53.12
N ALA A 53 9.82 14.90 53.92
CA ALA A 53 8.83 15.87 53.46
C ALA A 53 9.43 16.82 52.41
N LEU A 54 10.63 17.34 52.63
CA LEU A 54 11.37 18.16 51.66
C LEU A 54 11.65 17.37 50.38
N GLN A 55 12.07 16.11 50.47
CA GLN A 55 12.37 15.28 49.29
C GLN A 55 11.11 14.88 48.51
N GLN A 56 9.96 14.72 49.19
CA GLN A 56 8.65 14.59 48.56
C GLN A 56 8.18 15.91 47.93
N CYS A 57 8.45 17.07 48.55
CA CYS A 57 8.18 18.40 47.99
C CYS A 57 9.02 18.66 46.72
N TYR A 58 10.32 18.34 46.74
CA TYR A 58 11.22 18.47 45.57
C TYR A 58 10.82 17.58 44.39
N SER A 59 10.11 16.48 44.63
CA SER A 59 9.58 15.61 43.55
C SER A 59 8.48 16.26 42.70
N ARG A 60 7.81 17.29 43.24
CA ARG A 60 6.70 18.02 42.60
C ARG A 60 7.12 19.33 41.96
N VAL A 61 8.35 19.78 42.18
CA VAL A 61 8.86 21.02 41.59
C VAL A 61 9.21 20.79 40.12
N LEU A 62 8.72 21.68 39.25
CA LEU A 62 9.11 21.75 37.84
C LEU A 62 10.13 22.85 37.62
N HIS A 63 11.24 22.50 36.98
CA HIS A 63 12.26 23.47 36.60
C HIS A 63 12.94 23.09 35.28
N PRO A 64 13.09 24.00 34.29
CA PRO A 64 13.71 23.71 33.00
C PRO A 64 15.10 23.10 33.10
N SER A 65 15.92 23.64 34.00
CA SER A 65 17.29 23.18 34.22
C SER A 65 17.40 21.92 35.08
N ARG A 66 16.28 21.36 35.57
CA ARG A 66 16.21 20.13 36.40
C ARG A 66 17.14 20.16 37.63
N GLN A 67 17.38 21.35 38.17
CA GLN A 67 18.23 21.53 39.35
C GLN A 67 17.59 20.88 40.58
N ASN A 68 18.41 20.38 41.49
CA ASN A 68 17.97 19.80 42.77
C ASN A 68 16.95 18.66 42.63
N GLY A 69 17.00 17.89 41.53
CA GLY A 69 16.08 16.78 41.28
C GLY A 69 14.69 17.19 40.78
N ALA A 70 14.50 18.48 40.45
CA ALA A 70 13.26 18.98 39.85
C ALA A 70 12.97 18.28 38.51
N LYS A 71 11.69 18.05 38.25
CA LYS A 71 11.23 17.36 37.05
C LYS A 71 11.07 18.32 35.89
N TRP A 72 11.19 17.80 34.67
CA TRP A 72 10.87 18.58 33.49
C TRP A 72 10.23 17.76 32.38
N PHE A 73 9.48 18.46 31.52
CA PHE A 73 8.85 17.89 30.34
C PHE A 73 9.86 17.14 29.47
N ASP A 74 9.40 16.13 28.73
CA ASP A 74 10.16 15.22 27.85
C ASP A 74 11.18 14.29 28.52
N HIS A 75 11.67 14.62 29.72
CA HIS A 75 12.66 13.80 30.45
C HIS A 75 12.05 12.97 31.58
N ASP A 76 10.89 13.38 32.10
CA ASP A 76 10.23 12.72 33.23
C ASP A 76 8.92 12.02 32.82
N THR A 77 8.98 10.68 32.76
CA THR A 77 7.79 9.81 32.57
C THR A 77 6.64 10.09 33.56
N PRO A 78 6.90 10.45 34.85
CA PRO A 78 5.83 10.81 35.78
C PRO A 78 4.98 11.99 35.31
N ILE A 79 5.59 13.08 34.81
CA ILE A 79 4.86 14.24 34.27
C ILE A 79 3.96 13.78 33.14
N SER A 80 4.53 13.01 32.22
CA SER A 80 3.78 12.57 31.06
C SER A 80 2.65 11.59 31.38
N THR A 81 2.80 10.78 32.43
CA THR A 81 1.75 9.90 32.92
C THR A 81 0.67 10.68 33.63
N CYS A 82 1.05 11.71 34.39
CA CYS A 82 0.11 12.65 35.01
C CYS A 82 -0.78 13.32 33.95
N VAL A 83 -0.19 13.94 32.92
CA VAL A 83 -0.94 14.60 31.84
C VAL A 83 -1.92 13.63 31.16
N ARG A 84 -1.49 12.40 30.87
CA ARG A 84 -2.38 11.37 30.30
C ARG A 84 -3.59 11.12 31.22
N LYS A 85 -3.35 10.87 32.51
CA LYS A 85 -4.40 10.58 33.49
C LYS A 85 -5.36 11.76 33.69
N VAL A 86 -4.86 12.99 33.65
CA VAL A 86 -5.69 14.21 33.71
C VAL A 86 -6.67 14.25 32.54
N ILE A 87 -6.18 14.00 31.32
CA ILE A 87 -7.01 13.98 30.11
C ILE A 87 -8.01 12.82 30.20
N GLU A 88 -7.57 11.60 30.50
CA GLU A 88 -8.43 10.41 30.61
C GLU A 88 -9.53 10.58 31.66
N GLY A 89 -9.22 11.13 32.83
CA GLY A 89 -10.16 11.28 33.94
C GLY A 89 -11.29 12.28 33.67
N SER A 90 -11.14 13.16 32.67
CA SER A 90 -12.13 14.19 32.34
C SER A 90 -12.37 14.31 30.83
N PHE A 91 -12.21 13.19 30.11
CA PHE A 91 -12.46 13.13 28.67
C PHE A 91 -13.97 13.04 28.38
N LYS A 92 -14.62 14.18 28.09
CA LYS A 92 -16.08 14.29 27.92
C LYS A 92 -16.56 14.40 26.47
N GLY A 93 -15.68 14.22 25.48
CA GLY A 93 -16.08 14.29 24.08
C GLY A 93 -15.06 13.67 23.12
N PRO A 94 -15.48 13.28 21.89
CA PRO A 94 -14.63 12.56 20.94
C PRO A 94 -13.66 13.48 20.19
N TRP A 95 -12.80 14.20 20.91
CA TRP A 95 -11.83 15.12 20.31
C TRP A 95 -10.63 14.36 19.76
N TYR A 96 -10.56 14.23 18.44
CA TYR A 96 -9.51 13.47 17.76
C TYR A 96 -8.15 14.20 17.65
N SER A 97 -8.08 15.47 18.07
CA SER A 97 -6.86 16.29 18.07
C SER A 97 -6.96 17.43 19.07
N TRP A 98 -5.81 17.97 19.52
CA TRP A 98 -5.75 19.05 20.51
C TRP A 98 -6.46 20.33 20.06
N SER A 99 -6.39 20.68 18.77
CA SER A 99 -7.10 21.84 18.22
C SER A 99 -8.62 21.71 18.32
N LYS A 100 -9.14 20.48 18.34
CA LYS A 100 -10.59 20.22 18.45
C LYS A 100 -11.09 20.13 19.90
N VAL A 101 -10.19 20.13 20.89
CA VAL A 101 -10.57 20.22 22.29
C VAL A 101 -11.02 21.66 22.58
N PRO A 102 -12.23 21.88 23.14
CA PRO A 102 -12.69 23.20 23.53
C PRO A 102 -11.76 23.83 24.58
N LEU A 103 -11.59 25.15 24.53
CA LEU A 103 -10.67 25.87 25.41
C LEU A 103 -10.95 25.59 26.89
N PHE A 104 -12.22 25.57 27.28
CA PHE A 104 -12.66 25.22 28.64
C PHE A 104 -12.03 23.91 29.15
N TYR A 105 -11.99 22.85 28.33
CA TYR A 105 -11.40 21.58 28.73
C TYR A 105 -9.87 21.64 28.80
N LYS A 106 -9.21 22.40 27.89
CA LYS A 106 -7.75 22.61 27.97
C LYS A 106 -7.37 23.31 29.27
N GLU A 107 -8.15 24.32 29.67
CA GLU A 107 -7.93 25.05 30.91
C GLU A 107 -8.24 24.22 32.15
N ALA A 108 -9.32 23.43 32.14
CA ALA A 108 -9.66 22.51 33.23
C ALA A 108 -8.56 21.45 33.44
N TRP A 109 -8.04 20.87 32.35
CA TRP A 109 -6.92 19.93 32.41
C TRP A 109 -5.66 20.58 32.93
N TYR A 110 -5.33 21.79 32.45
CA TYR A 110 -4.16 22.51 32.94
C TYR A 110 -4.30 22.89 34.42
N SER A 111 -5.49 23.30 34.86
CA SER A 111 -5.78 23.59 36.26
C SER A 111 -5.62 22.36 37.15
N THR A 112 -6.06 21.20 36.68
CA THR A 112 -5.84 19.92 37.39
C THR A 112 -4.36 19.54 37.43
N PHE A 113 -3.58 19.90 36.41
CA PHE A 113 -2.14 19.70 36.41
C PHE A 113 -1.42 20.59 37.42
N LYS A 114 -1.85 21.86 37.58
CA LYS A 114 -1.33 22.78 38.63
C LYS A 114 -1.48 22.24 40.04
N THR A 115 -2.49 21.41 40.33
CA THR A 115 -2.66 20.84 41.67
C THR A 115 -1.67 19.68 41.96
N ARG A 116 -0.86 19.27 40.97
CA ARG A 116 0.02 18.09 41.06
C ARG A 116 1.50 18.47 41.05
N TYR A 117 1.81 19.64 40.54
CA TYR A 117 3.17 20.13 40.34
C TYR A 117 3.23 21.62 40.67
N GLU A 118 4.37 22.05 41.17
CA GLU A 118 4.64 23.41 41.61
C GLU A 118 5.81 23.98 40.81
N TRP A 119 5.83 25.29 40.57
CA TRP A 119 6.88 25.96 39.82
C TRP A 119 6.93 27.45 40.15
N ASP A 120 8.03 28.09 39.79
CA ASP A 120 8.17 29.54 39.87
C ASP A 120 7.17 30.23 38.90
N PRO A 121 6.35 31.18 39.36
CA PRO A 121 5.43 31.94 38.50
C PRO A 121 6.09 32.54 37.24
N ALA A 122 7.39 32.86 37.27
CA ALA A 122 8.14 33.37 36.14
C ALA A 122 8.19 32.40 34.94
N ILE A 123 8.06 31.09 35.19
CA ILE A 123 8.08 30.05 34.14
C ILE A 123 6.70 29.49 33.78
N GLU A 124 5.60 30.04 34.33
CA GLU A 124 4.22 29.60 34.09
C GLU A 124 3.91 29.43 32.59
N HIS A 125 4.22 30.44 31.77
CA HIS A 125 3.95 30.40 30.33
C HIS A 125 4.71 29.25 29.63
N LEU A 126 5.95 28.99 30.06
CA LEU A 126 6.77 27.91 29.55
C LEU A 126 6.19 26.54 29.96
N VAL A 127 5.75 26.40 31.22
CA VAL A 127 5.07 25.20 31.71
C VAL A 127 3.77 24.97 30.92
N LYS A 128 2.96 26.00 30.69
CA LYS A 128 1.72 25.91 29.89
C LYS A 128 1.99 25.45 28.46
N THR A 129 3.00 26.04 27.82
CA THR A 129 3.38 25.69 26.44
C THR A 129 3.81 24.24 26.34
N ASN A 130 4.64 23.77 27.27
CA ASN A 130 5.08 22.38 27.28
C ASN A 130 3.96 21.41 27.65
N PHE A 131 3.07 21.80 28.57
CA PHE A 131 1.85 21.05 28.87
C PHE A 131 0.98 20.87 27.63
N ASP A 132 0.71 21.94 26.87
CA ASP A 132 -0.12 21.87 25.66
C ASP A 132 0.50 20.98 24.59
N LYS A 133 1.81 21.09 24.36
CA LYS A 133 2.55 20.21 23.45
C LYS A 133 2.45 18.74 23.87
N LEU A 134 2.69 18.47 25.15
CA LEU A 134 2.65 17.12 25.70
C LEU A 134 1.24 16.53 25.67
N ALA A 135 0.23 17.32 26.04
CA ALA A 135 -1.17 16.94 26.01
C ALA A 135 -1.64 16.65 24.57
N ALA A 136 -1.24 17.47 23.60
CA ALA A 136 -1.50 17.22 22.19
C ALA A 136 -0.88 15.91 21.69
N SER A 137 0.39 15.67 22.04
CA SER A 137 1.09 14.42 21.70
C SER A 137 0.40 13.20 22.33
N ARG A 138 0.00 13.29 23.60
CA ARG A 138 -0.68 12.21 24.32
C ARG A 138 -2.07 11.93 23.76
N LEU A 139 -2.86 12.95 23.47
CA LEU A 139 -4.16 12.80 22.85
C LEU A 139 -4.05 12.11 21.48
N ARG A 140 -3.10 12.55 20.64
CA ARG A 140 -2.81 11.90 19.35
C ARG A 140 -2.45 10.42 19.54
N GLY A 141 -1.60 10.11 20.52
CA GLY A 141 -1.22 8.73 20.85
C GLY A 141 -2.40 7.85 21.26
N MET A 142 -3.27 8.37 22.14
CA MET A 142 -4.48 7.65 22.58
C MET A 142 -5.45 7.41 21.42
N VAL A 143 -5.69 8.41 20.57
CA VAL A 143 -6.55 8.27 19.37
C VAL A 143 -5.94 7.25 18.39
N SER A 144 -4.63 7.27 18.19
CA SER A 144 -3.94 6.29 17.34
C SER A 144 -4.10 4.86 17.87
N LEU A 145 -3.93 4.67 19.18
CA LEU A 145 -4.11 3.38 19.84
C LEU A 145 -5.57 2.90 19.77
N ALA A 146 -6.55 3.80 19.93
CA ALA A 146 -7.96 3.48 19.75
C ALA A 146 -8.26 3.05 18.30
N LYS A 147 -7.69 3.74 17.30
CA LYS A 147 -7.82 3.39 15.88
C LYS A 147 -7.18 2.05 15.53
N SER A 148 -6.02 1.73 16.12
CA SER A 148 -5.36 0.44 15.87
C SER A 148 -6.10 -0.72 16.51
N ARG A 149 -6.62 -0.53 17.73
CA ARG A 149 -7.47 -1.51 18.43
C ARG A 149 -8.84 -1.69 17.76
N GLY A 150 -9.38 -0.62 17.19
CA GLY A 150 -10.65 -0.63 16.44
C GLY A 150 -10.57 -1.16 15.00
N ARG A 151 -9.45 -1.77 14.58
CA ARG A 151 -9.36 -2.39 13.25
C ARG A 151 -10.16 -3.68 13.23
N THR A 152 -11.34 -3.64 12.62
CA THR A 152 -12.14 -4.84 12.38
C THR A 152 -11.49 -5.74 11.32
N PRO A 153 -11.74 -7.06 11.35
CA PRO A 153 -11.31 -7.98 10.29
C PRO A 153 -11.72 -7.50 8.88
N GLU A 154 -12.92 -6.93 8.76
CA GLU A 154 -13.42 -6.34 7.52
C GLU A 154 -12.57 -5.18 7.02
N ALA A 155 -12.19 -4.25 7.90
CA ALA A 155 -11.35 -3.11 7.53
C ALA A 155 -9.95 -3.57 7.07
N ILE A 156 -9.39 -4.59 7.73
CA ILE A 156 -8.12 -5.19 7.33
C ILE A 156 -8.25 -5.83 5.95
N GLN A 157 -9.28 -6.66 5.73
CA GLN A 157 -9.51 -7.31 4.45
C GLN A 157 -9.71 -6.28 3.32
N LYS A 158 -10.53 -5.24 3.54
CA LYS A 158 -10.78 -4.16 2.58
C LYS A 158 -9.49 -3.42 2.22
N SER A 159 -8.66 -3.12 3.22
CA SER A 159 -7.36 -2.46 2.99
C SER A 159 -6.37 -3.36 2.22
N GLY A 160 -6.38 -4.67 2.49
CA GLY A 160 -5.58 -5.66 1.77
C GLY A 160 -5.99 -5.77 0.31
N LYS A 161 -7.29 -5.89 0.03
CA LYS A 161 -7.85 -5.88 -1.33
C LYS A 161 -7.48 -4.60 -2.09
N ALA A 162 -7.63 -3.44 -1.45
CA ALA A 162 -7.25 -2.17 -2.05
C ALA A 162 -5.75 -2.07 -2.33
N ARG A 163 -4.89 -2.58 -1.44
CA ARG A 163 -3.44 -2.65 -1.67
C ARG A 163 -3.10 -3.57 -2.84
N ALA A 164 -3.68 -4.77 -2.89
CA ALA A 164 -3.47 -5.72 -3.97
C ALA A 164 -3.90 -5.13 -5.32
N SER A 165 -5.05 -4.45 -5.36
CA SER A 165 -5.52 -3.75 -6.56
C SER A 165 -4.56 -2.64 -7.01
N ARG A 166 -4.02 -1.82 -6.09
CA ARG A 166 -3.04 -0.78 -6.44
C ARG A 166 -1.71 -1.36 -6.96
N MET A 167 -1.34 -2.55 -6.51
CA MET A 167 -0.08 -3.21 -6.85
C MET A 167 -0.27 -4.32 -7.91
N SER A 168 -1.42 -4.37 -8.59
CA SER A 168 -1.69 -5.40 -9.57
C SER A 168 -0.77 -5.26 -10.79
N ASP A 169 -0.16 -6.37 -11.17
CA ASP A 169 0.76 -6.48 -12.31
C ASP A 169 0.01 -6.64 -13.64
N ARG A 170 -0.74 -5.61 -14.05
CA ARG A 170 -1.72 -5.69 -15.15
C ARG A 170 -1.14 -6.28 -16.44
N TYR A 171 -1.37 -7.58 -16.66
CA TYR A 171 -0.84 -8.37 -17.77
C TYR A 171 0.70 -8.43 -17.84
N GLY A 172 1.39 -8.38 -16.70
CA GLY A 172 2.86 -8.40 -16.66
C GLY A 172 3.52 -7.05 -16.99
N LEU A 173 2.72 -5.99 -17.17
CA LEU A 173 3.21 -4.63 -17.48
C LEU A 173 3.52 -3.80 -16.23
N GLY A 174 3.45 -4.41 -15.05
CA GLY A 174 3.73 -3.78 -13.78
C GLY A 174 2.62 -2.86 -13.26
N VAL A 175 3.00 -2.13 -12.22
CA VAL A 175 2.14 -1.16 -11.53
C VAL A 175 2.00 0.10 -12.37
N TYR A 176 0.78 0.64 -12.47
CA TYR A 176 0.53 1.93 -13.11
C TYR A 176 1.39 3.06 -12.56
N ARG A 177 2.07 3.82 -13.43
CA ARG A 177 2.90 4.96 -13.01
C ARG A 177 2.68 6.16 -13.93
N HIS A 178 2.68 7.36 -13.36
CA HIS A 178 2.70 8.62 -14.12
C HIS A 178 3.49 9.69 -13.34
N ARG A 179 3.78 10.80 -14.01
CA ARG A 179 4.61 11.91 -13.53
C ARG A 179 3.90 13.26 -13.47
N ALA A 180 2.60 13.30 -13.76
CA ALA A 180 1.78 14.52 -13.72
C ALA A 180 1.69 15.22 -12.33
N GLY A 181 2.15 14.57 -11.26
CA GLY A 181 2.03 15.07 -9.90
C GLY A 181 0.56 15.24 -9.49
N SER A 182 0.24 16.33 -8.80
CA SER A 182 -1.13 16.69 -8.39
C SER A 182 -1.95 17.35 -9.49
N ARG A 183 -1.50 17.32 -10.76
CA ARG A 183 -2.24 17.85 -11.90
C ARG A 183 -3.13 16.76 -12.51
N SER A 184 -4.39 17.10 -12.74
CA SER A 184 -5.28 16.29 -13.58
C SER A 184 -4.80 16.31 -15.03
N TYR A 185 -5.15 15.28 -15.80
CA TYR A 185 -4.72 15.18 -17.20
C TYR A 185 -5.38 16.28 -18.06
N LEU A 186 -6.59 16.71 -17.71
CA LEU A 186 -7.23 17.89 -18.32
C LEU A 186 -6.37 19.15 -18.15
N LYS A 187 -5.95 19.49 -16.92
CA LYS A 187 -4.97 20.56 -16.67
C LYS A 187 -3.60 20.38 -17.35
N VAL A 188 -3.23 19.16 -17.74
CA VAL A 188 -2.02 18.95 -18.57
C VAL A 188 -2.33 19.37 -20.00
N GLN A 189 -3.47 18.93 -20.54
CA GLN A 189 -3.97 19.31 -21.86
C GLN A 189 -4.19 20.82 -21.99
N ASP A 190 -4.85 21.47 -21.02
CA ASP A 190 -5.05 22.92 -21.00
C ASP A 190 -3.71 23.67 -21.06
N GLY A 191 -2.68 23.13 -20.40
CA GLY A 191 -1.33 23.69 -20.44
C GLY A 191 -0.64 23.51 -21.80
N LEU A 192 -0.92 22.40 -22.50
CA LEU A 192 -0.43 22.20 -23.87
C LEU A 192 -1.10 23.21 -24.82
N VAL A 193 -2.41 23.36 -24.74
CA VAL A 193 -3.18 24.35 -25.52
C VAL A 193 -2.68 25.76 -25.26
N ALA A 194 -2.50 26.16 -24.00
CA ALA A 194 -2.02 27.49 -23.63
C ALA A 194 -0.59 27.79 -24.15
N ASN A 195 0.23 26.76 -24.32
CA ASN A 195 1.58 26.87 -24.87
C ASN A 195 1.62 26.77 -26.41
N ASN A 196 0.47 26.59 -27.07
CA ASN A 196 0.36 26.23 -28.49
C ASN A 196 1.14 24.94 -28.84
N GLU A 197 1.22 23.99 -27.89
CA GLU A 197 1.76 22.64 -28.08
C GLU A 197 0.65 21.68 -28.55
N ASP A 198 1.03 20.52 -29.11
CA ASP A 198 0.09 19.44 -29.44
C ASP A 198 -0.69 19.00 -28.19
N ALA A 199 -2.02 19.09 -28.25
CA ALA A 199 -2.94 18.74 -27.17
C ALA A 199 -3.64 17.38 -27.40
N SER A 200 -3.13 16.57 -28.33
CA SER A 200 -3.60 15.22 -28.60
C SER A 200 -3.44 14.28 -27.39
N TYR A 201 -4.18 13.17 -27.39
CA TYR A 201 -4.10 12.15 -26.36
C TYR A 201 -2.70 11.53 -26.26
N ILE A 202 -2.01 11.36 -27.39
CA ILE A 202 -0.63 10.89 -27.40
C ILE A 202 0.30 11.92 -26.73
N ALA A 203 0.12 13.22 -26.98
CA ALA A 203 0.93 14.27 -26.37
C ALA A 203 0.70 14.36 -24.87
N VAL A 204 -0.56 14.30 -24.40
CA VAL A 204 -0.88 14.23 -22.98
C VAL A 204 -0.26 12.99 -22.33
N MET A 205 -0.35 11.83 -22.98
CA MET A 205 0.24 10.60 -22.47
C MET A 205 1.77 10.73 -22.35
N LYS A 206 2.45 11.21 -23.41
CA LYS A 206 3.90 11.46 -23.41
C LYS A 206 4.29 12.45 -22.30
N LYS A 207 3.61 13.59 -22.18
CA LYS A 207 3.87 14.60 -21.11
C LYS A 207 3.72 14.02 -19.70
N THR A 208 2.81 13.06 -19.52
CA THR A 208 2.50 12.48 -18.20
C THR A 208 3.29 11.21 -17.88
N HIS A 209 3.88 10.51 -18.85
CA HIS A 209 4.57 9.22 -18.63
C HIS A 209 6.01 9.17 -19.11
N GLN A 210 6.42 10.10 -20.00
CA GLN A 210 7.78 10.19 -20.50
C GLN A 210 8.65 11.04 -19.58
N LYS A 211 9.94 10.72 -19.53
CA LYS A 211 10.96 11.50 -18.82
C LYS A 211 11.74 12.40 -19.79
N PRO A 212 12.50 13.38 -19.25
CA PRO A 212 13.39 14.21 -20.07
C PRO A 212 14.44 13.43 -20.86
N ASP A 213 14.81 12.22 -20.41
CA ASP A 213 15.70 11.31 -21.12
C ASP A 213 14.98 10.47 -22.20
N SER A 214 13.75 10.84 -22.55
CA SER A 214 12.84 10.14 -23.47
C SER A 214 12.38 8.75 -23.03
N THR A 215 12.79 8.25 -21.87
CA THR A 215 12.33 6.95 -21.33
C THR A 215 10.95 7.06 -20.67
N TYR A 216 10.19 5.96 -20.63
CA TYR A 216 8.87 5.91 -20.00
C TYR A 216 8.94 5.37 -18.57
N VAL A 217 8.09 5.87 -17.67
CA VAL A 217 7.95 5.33 -16.30
C VAL A 217 6.96 4.17 -16.19
N ASP A 218 6.18 3.92 -17.25
CA ASP A 218 5.13 2.91 -17.33
C ASP A 218 5.31 2.14 -18.63
N GLU A 219 5.35 0.81 -18.52
CA GLU A 219 5.65 -0.07 -19.66
C GLU A 219 4.52 -0.05 -20.69
N ARG A 220 3.27 0.06 -20.25
CA ARG A 220 2.13 0.18 -21.15
C ARG A 220 2.17 1.50 -21.92
N ALA A 221 2.61 2.57 -21.28
CA ALA A 221 2.81 3.86 -21.95
C ALA A 221 3.90 3.78 -23.04
N ARG A 222 5.01 3.07 -22.79
CA ARG A 222 6.06 2.80 -23.79
C ARG A 222 5.50 2.08 -25.02
N ILE A 223 4.81 0.96 -24.79
CA ILE A 223 4.23 0.14 -25.87
C ILE A 223 3.22 0.94 -26.70
N ILE A 224 2.38 1.76 -26.05
CA ILE A 224 1.41 2.61 -26.76
C ILE A 224 2.12 3.66 -27.60
N ALA A 225 3.21 4.27 -27.10
CA ALA A 225 3.97 5.25 -27.86
C ALA A 225 4.61 4.66 -29.12
N GLU A 226 5.24 3.49 -28.99
CA GLU A 226 5.89 2.78 -30.10
C GLU A 226 4.88 2.41 -31.18
N LYS A 227 3.76 1.77 -30.80
CA LYS A 227 2.69 1.42 -31.74
C LYS A 227 2.03 2.62 -32.41
N TYR A 228 2.00 3.76 -31.71
CA TYR A 228 1.46 4.99 -32.27
C TYR A 228 2.35 5.55 -33.37
N GLU A 229 3.66 5.55 -33.15
CA GLU A 229 4.63 5.98 -34.14
C GLU A 229 4.61 5.05 -35.37
N GLU A 230 4.54 3.73 -35.16
CA GLU A 230 4.40 2.73 -36.23
C GLU A 230 3.15 2.97 -37.09
N LEU A 231 1.97 3.13 -36.47
CA LEU A 231 0.71 3.30 -37.20
C LEU A 231 0.61 4.64 -37.92
N VAL A 232 1.17 5.71 -37.34
CA VAL A 232 1.22 6.99 -38.04
C VAL A 232 2.14 6.91 -39.25
N GLN A 233 3.29 6.24 -39.14
CA GLN A 233 4.20 6.05 -40.27
C GLN A 233 3.56 5.24 -41.40
N GLU A 234 2.81 4.18 -41.05
CA GLU A 234 2.03 3.40 -42.02
C GLU A 234 0.97 4.27 -42.71
N TYR A 235 0.22 5.06 -41.94
CA TYR A 235 -0.83 5.94 -42.47
C TYR A 235 -0.27 6.98 -43.45
N LEU A 236 0.86 7.61 -43.11
CA LEU A 236 1.56 8.55 -43.98
C LEU A 236 2.05 7.87 -45.27
N SER A 237 2.60 6.66 -45.18
CA SER A 237 3.06 5.89 -46.34
C SER A 237 1.92 5.55 -47.32
N GLN A 238 0.73 5.23 -46.81
CA GLN A 238 -0.46 4.97 -47.63
C GLN A 238 -0.96 6.24 -48.33
N LEU A 239 -0.93 7.39 -47.64
CA LEU A 239 -1.28 8.69 -48.21
C LEU A 239 -0.29 9.12 -49.30
N GLU A 240 1.01 8.96 -49.09
CA GLU A 240 2.06 9.29 -50.08
C GLU A 240 1.89 8.46 -51.36
N SER A 241 1.52 7.19 -51.23
CA SER A 241 1.27 6.30 -52.38
C SER A 241 0.07 6.75 -53.23
N SER A 242 -0.86 7.51 -52.65
CA SER A 242 -2.06 8.03 -53.32
C SER A 242 -1.90 9.48 -53.79
N ASN A 243 -0.90 10.21 -53.28
CA ASN A 243 -0.66 11.62 -53.58
C ASN A 243 0.26 11.76 -54.80
N SER A 244 -0.24 12.37 -55.87
CA SER A 244 0.50 12.60 -57.13
C SER A 244 1.58 13.70 -57.02
N ASN A 245 1.71 14.35 -55.87
CA ASN A 245 2.50 15.57 -55.67
C ASN A 245 3.89 15.33 -55.06
N GLY A 246 4.23 14.11 -54.64
CA GLY A 246 5.58 13.75 -54.16
C GLY A 246 6.04 14.49 -52.90
N GLU A 247 5.13 15.10 -52.14
CA GLU A 247 5.44 15.82 -50.90
C GLU A 247 5.45 14.85 -49.71
N LEU A 248 6.55 14.87 -48.94
CA LEU A 248 6.73 14.05 -47.74
C LEU A 248 5.73 14.51 -46.66
N LEU A 249 4.82 13.63 -46.25
CA LEU A 249 3.83 13.98 -45.23
C LEU A 249 4.40 13.73 -43.84
N THR A 250 4.27 14.71 -42.95
CA THR A 250 4.73 14.62 -41.57
C THR A 250 3.57 14.42 -40.61
N ILE A 251 3.86 14.08 -39.34
CA ILE A 251 2.86 13.98 -38.26
C ILE A 251 1.98 15.23 -38.13
N ASP A 252 2.48 16.39 -38.56
CA ASP A 252 1.76 17.67 -38.50
C ASP A 252 0.65 17.77 -39.57
N ALA A 253 0.65 16.89 -40.57
CA ALA A 253 -0.44 16.80 -41.54
C ALA A 253 -1.71 16.17 -40.95
N LEU A 254 -1.61 15.41 -39.85
CA LEU A 254 -2.78 14.82 -39.19
C LEU A 254 -3.48 15.86 -38.30
N THR A 255 -4.81 15.89 -38.42
CA THR A 255 -5.69 16.64 -37.53
C THR A 255 -5.64 16.10 -36.10
N LEU A 256 -6.07 16.92 -35.15
CA LEU A 256 -6.12 16.54 -33.73
C LEU A 256 -7.04 15.32 -33.51
N GLU A 257 -8.14 15.27 -34.25
CA GLU A 257 -9.14 14.21 -34.23
C GLU A 257 -8.53 12.89 -34.72
N GLU A 258 -7.84 12.89 -35.87
CA GLU A 258 -7.18 11.70 -36.41
C GLU A 258 -6.11 11.17 -35.44
N LYS A 259 -5.30 12.07 -34.84
CA LYS A 259 -4.33 11.70 -33.81
C LYS A 259 -4.99 11.01 -32.61
N ASN A 260 -6.14 11.54 -32.17
CA ASN A 260 -6.88 10.99 -31.05
C ASN A 260 -7.53 9.63 -31.39
N GLU A 261 -8.06 9.47 -32.61
CA GLU A 261 -8.63 8.20 -33.08
C GLU A 261 -7.58 7.09 -33.14
N ILE A 262 -6.41 7.37 -33.72
CA ILE A 262 -5.28 6.43 -33.77
C ILE A 262 -4.90 6.02 -32.34
N TYR A 263 -4.81 7.00 -31.42
CA TYR A 263 -4.51 6.73 -30.03
C TYR A 263 -5.54 5.80 -29.37
N VAL A 264 -6.84 6.05 -29.54
CA VAL A 264 -7.90 5.23 -28.94
C VAL A 264 -7.86 3.79 -29.47
N LYS A 265 -7.60 3.61 -30.77
CA LYS A 265 -7.44 2.27 -31.39
C LYS A 265 -6.31 1.48 -30.75
N ILE A 266 -5.18 2.13 -30.44
CA ILE A 266 -3.99 1.48 -29.86
C ILE A 266 -4.13 1.25 -28.36
N ALA A 267 -4.54 2.29 -27.63
CA ALA A 267 -4.64 2.26 -26.17
C ALA A 267 -5.75 1.31 -25.70
N GLY A 268 -6.78 1.14 -26.54
CA GLY A 268 -7.96 0.33 -26.29
C GLY A 268 -8.87 0.92 -25.23
N ILE A 269 -10.10 0.42 -25.19
CA ILE A 269 -11.11 0.81 -24.21
C ILE A 269 -11.20 -0.30 -23.15
N SER A 270 -11.10 0.07 -21.87
CA SER A 270 -11.24 -0.89 -20.77
C SER A 270 -12.68 -1.39 -20.66
N LYS A 271 -12.89 -2.48 -19.90
CA LYS A 271 -14.25 -2.97 -19.57
C LYS A 271 -15.15 -1.92 -18.90
N GLN A 272 -14.57 -0.85 -18.35
CA GLN A 272 -15.27 0.27 -17.73
C GLN A 272 -15.41 1.47 -18.67
N GLY A 273 -15.18 1.28 -19.97
CA GLY A 273 -15.26 2.34 -20.97
C GLY A 273 -14.08 3.33 -20.91
N ARG A 274 -12.97 3.00 -20.24
CA ARG A 274 -11.87 3.96 -20.02
C ARG A 274 -10.71 3.74 -20.97
N VAL A 275 -10.20 4.79 -21.59
CA VAL A 275 -8.98 4.74 -22.39
C VAL A 275 -7.77 5.00 -21.49
N PHE A 276 -6.71 4.24 -21.70
CA PHE A 276 -5.48 4.36 -20.93
C PHE A 276 -4.85 5.74 -21.11
N GLY A 277 -4.19 6.28 -20.07
CA GLY A 277 -3.34 7.46 -20.22
C GLY A 277 -4.05 8.79 -20.47
N ILE A 278 -5.39 8.84 -20.45
CA ILE A 278 -6.15 10.10 -20.71
C ILE A 278 -6.84 10.68 -19.46
N GLY A 279 -6.95 9.89 -18.39
CA GLY A 279 -7.41 10.36 -17.08
C GLY A 279 -8.78 11.04 -17.14
N SER A 280 -8.85 12.31 -16.70
CA SER A 280 -10.09 13.10 -16.62
C SER A 280 -10.56 13.68 -17.95
N ILE A 281 -9.74 13.65 -19.01
CA ILE A 281 -10.08 14.22 -20.32
C ILE A 281 -11.27 13.48 -20.93
N GLN A 282 -11.34 12.17 -20.69
CA GLN A 282 -12.41 11.33 -21.20
C GLN A 282 -13.80 11.71 -20.66
N SER A 283 -13.88 12.32 -19.47
CA SER A 283 -15.16 12.82 -18.93
C SER A 283 -15.67 14.08 -19.64
N GLY A 284 -14.79 14.86 -20.27
CA GLY A 284 -15.18 16.02 -21.07
C GLY A 284 -15.70 15.63 -22.47
N ALA A 285 -15.04 14.65 -23.10
CA ALA A 285 -15.40 14.18 -24.45
C ALA A 285 -16.72 13.38 -24.49
N MET A 286 -17.08 12.68 -23.41
CA MET A 286 -18.30 11.86 -23.35
C MET A 286 -19.51 12.61 -22.76
N SER A 287 -19.39 13.89 -22.40
CA SER A 287 -20.46 14.67 -21.76
C SER A 287 -21.30 15.50 -22.73
N LEU A 288 -20.92 15.60 -24.00
CA LEU A 288 -21.78 16.14 -25.06
C LEU A 288 -22.23 15.00 -25.97
N GLY A 289 -23.36 14.40 -25.64
CA GLY A 289 -24.10 13.57 -26.60
C GLY A 289 -24.21 12.09 -26.28
N THR A 290 -24.72 11.70 -25.10
CA THR A 290 -25.56 10.49 -25.02
C THR A 290 -26.48 10.57 -23.81
N SER A 291 -27.72 10.98 -24.05
CA SER A 291 -28.85 10.58 -23.22
C SER A 291 -28.92 9.04 -23.24
N PRO A 292 -29.27 8.34 -22.15
CA PRO A 292 -29.23 6.89 -22.10
C PRO A 292 -30.46 6.32 -22.81
N ASP A 293 -30.49 6.36 -24.14
CA ASP A 293 -31.38 5.49 -24.91
C ASP A 293 -30.96 5.36 -26.38
N SER A 294 -31.04 4.13 -26.87
CA SER A 294 -31.27 3.77 -28.28
C SER A 294 -30.17 3.86 -29.37
N SER A 295 -28.87 3.70 -29.11
CA SER A 295 -27.90 3.52 -30.23
C SER A 295 -26.84 2.43 -30.10
N GLN A 296 -26.63 1.85 -28.91
CA GLN A 296 -25.63 0.78 -28.74
C GLN A 296 -26.11 -0.62 -29.17
N ALA A 297 -27.40 -0.82 -29.40
CA ALA A 297 -27.96 -2.14 -29.73
C ALA A 297 -27.75 -2.56 -31.19
N VAL A 298 -27.49 -1.62 -32.11
CA VAL A 298 -27.45 -1.89 -33.56
C VAL A 298 -26.07 -2.30 -34.09
N GLU A 299 -24.98 -1.72 -33.57
CA GLU A 299 -23.62 -2.12 -33.98
C GLU A 299 -23.16 -3.45 -33.35
N ASP A 300 -23.62 -3.71 -32.12
CA ASP A 300 -23.36 -4.97 -31.42
C ASP A 300 -24.17 -6.12 -32.07
N ALA A 301 -25.39 -5.85 -32.55
CA ALA A 301 -26.17 -6.82 -33.32
C ALA A 301 -25.50 -7.20 -34.65
N GLY A 302 -25.00 -6.24 -35.44
CA GLY A 302 -24.38 -6.54 -36.74
C GLY A 302 -23.10 -7.38 -36.64
N THR A 303 -22.27 -7.09 -35.64
CA THR A 303 -21.04 -7.87 -35.38
C THR A 303 -21.37 -9.26 -34.85
N LEU A 304 -22.38 -9.39 -33.98
CA LEU A 304 -22.83 -10.67 -33.45
C LEU A 304 -23.50 -11.52 -34.51
N THR A 305 -24.33 -10.94 -35.39
CA THR A 305 -24.97 -11.63 -36.53
C THR A 305 -23.92 -12.23 -37.46
N ARG A 306 -22.88 -11.47 -37.82
CA ARG A 306 -21.79 -11.99 -38.67
C ARG A 306 -21.04 -13.15 -38.04
N ARG A 307 -20.83 -13.10 -36.71
CA ARG A 307 -20.19 -14.19 -35.95
C ARG A 307 -21.07 -15.43 -35.86
N VAL A 308 -22.39 -15.25 -35.76
CA VAL A 308 -23.36 -16.37 -35.76
C VAL A 308 -23.42 -17.02 -37.13
N GLU A 309 -23.49 -16.26 -38.22
CA GLU A 309 -23.47 -16.80 -39.59
C GLU A 309 -22.18 -17.58 -39.88
N GLU A 310 -21.03 -17.08 -39.41
CA GLU A 310 -19.74 -17.77 -39.53
C GLU A 310 -19.76 -19.12 -38.79
N LEU A 311 -20.23 -19.14 -37.53
CA LEU A 311 -20.34 -20.37 -36.74
C LEU A 311 -21.35 -21.36 -37.32
N GLU A 312 -22.46 -20.89 -37.88
CA GLU A 312 -23.45 -21.75 -38.54
C GLU A 312 -22.87 -22.39 -39.81
N SER A 313 -22.08 -21.64 -40.58
CA SER A 313 -21.38 -22.17 -41.76
C SER A 313 -20.34 -23.23 -41.38
N GLU A 314 -19.56 -22.99 -40.32
CA GLU A 314 -18.55 -23.93 -39.82
C GLU A 314 -19.20 -25.20 -39.25
N LEU A 315 -20.31 -25.06 -38.53
CA LEU A 315 -21.10 -26.19 -38.02
C LEU A 315 -21.64 -27.05 -39.17
N LYS A 316 -22.14 -26.42 -40.24
CA LYS A 316 -22.65 -27.14 -41.42
C LYS A 316 -21.53 -27.92 -42.12
N THR A 317 -20.37 -27.31 -42.30
CA THR A 317 -19.19 -27.98 -42.85
C THR A 317 -18.78 -29.18 -42.00
N SER A 318 -18.74 -29.03 -40.68
CA SER A 318 -18.39 -30.13 -39.77
C SER A 318 -19.41 -31.27 -39.80
N LEU A 319 -20.70 -30.98 -39.98
CA LEU A 319 -21.73 -32.00 -40.16
C LEU A 319 -21.51 -32.78 -41.46
N ASP A 320 -21.25 -32.09 -42.58
CA ASP A 320 -21.01 -32.72 -43.87
C ASP A 320 -19.74 -33.60 -43.86
N GLU A 321 -18.67 -33.12 -43.21
CA GLU A 321 -17.46 -33.91 -42.97
C GLU A 321 -17.74 -35.16 -42.14
N ASN A 322 -18.55 -35.06 -41.09
CA ASN A 322 -18.94 -36.20 -40.28
C ASN A 322 -19.77 -37.23 -41.06
N VAL A 323 -20.64 -36.79 -41.99
CA VAL A 323 -21.36 -37.72 -42.88
C VAL A 323 -20.37 -38.45 -43.80
N LEU A 324 -19.39 -37.74 -44.36
CA LEU A 324 -18.34 -38.35 -45.16
C LEU A 324 -17.50 -39.36 -44.35
N PHE A 325 -17.15 -39.03 -43.11
CA PHE A 325 -16.45 -39.94 -42.22
C PHE A 325 -17.27 -41.19 -41.92
N ARG A 326 -18.57 -41.07 -41.62
CA ARG A 326 -19.44 -42.24 -41.42
C ARG A 326 -19.53 -43.11 -42.66
N LYS A 327 -19.73 -42.52 -43.83
CA LYS A 327 -19.79 -43.28 -45.09
C LYS A 327 -18.48 -44.00 -45.36
N ARG A 328 -17.34 -43.34 -45.13
CA ARG A 328 -16.01 -43.97 -45.26
C ARG A 328 -15.85 -45.10 -44.25
N PHE A 329 -16.34 -44.93 -43.03
CA PHE A 329 -16.31 -45.96 -42.00
C PHE A 329 -17.14 -47.19 -42.41
N GLU A 330 -18.36 -46.99 -42.90
CA GLU A 330 -19.22 -48.07 -43.43
C GLU A 330 -18.57 -48.81 -44.60
N THR A 331 -17.93 -48.10 -45.53
CA THR A 331 -17.21 -48.76 -46.64
C THR A 331 -16.04 -49.60 -46.14
N MET A 332 -15.34 -49.14 -45.10
CA MET A 332 -14.25 -49.89 -44.49
C MET A 332 -14.79 -51.12 -43.75
N GLU A 333 -15.92 -51.00 -43.08
CA GLU A 333 -16.60 -52.12 -42.43
C GLU A 333 -17.04 -53.19 -43.43
N GLN A 334 -17.60 -52.78 -44.59
CA GLN A 334 -17.95 -53.71 -45.68
C GLN A 334 -16.71 -54.41 -46.27
N LEU A 335 -15.59 -53.70 -46.43
CA LEU A 335 -14.33 -54.31 -46.88
C LEU A 335 -13.82 -55.35 -45.89
N VAL A 336 -13.87 -55.05 -44.58
CA VAL A 336 -13.49 -56.01 -43.53
C VAL A 336 -14.40 -57.23 -43.53
N GLN A 337 -15.72 -57.04 -43.66
CA GLN A 337 -16.68 -58.15 -43.76
C GLN A 337 -16.48 -59.00 -45.02
N SER A 338 -16.18 -58.38 -46.17
CA SER A 338 -15.86 -59.09 -47.41
C SER A 338 -14.57 -59.90 -47.30
N LEU A 339 -13.54 -59.37 -46.62
CA LEU A 339 -12.30 -60.10 -46.36
C LEU A 339 -12.51 -61.26 -45.38
N SER A 340 -13.35 -61.09 -44.37
CA SER A 340 -13.73 -62.17 -43.45
C SER A 340 -14.58 -63.26 -44.10
N GLY A 341 -15.46 -62.91 -45.06
CA GLY A 341 -16.24 -63.88 -45.84
C GLY A 341 -15.42 -64.70 -46.85
N GLN A 342 -14.35 -64.12 -47.39
CA GLN A 342 -13.44 -64.83 -48.32
C GLN A 342 -12.52 -65.84 -47.61
N ASN A 343 -12.25 -65.64 -46.32
CA ASN A 343 -11.36 -66.51 -45.53
C ASN A 343 -12.03 -67.78 -45.00
N ILE A 344 -13.36 -67.93 -45.12
CA ILE A 344 -14.10 -69.13 -44.71
C ILE A 344 -14.34 -70.09 -45.90
N ASN A 345 -14.35 -69.59 -47.15
CA ASN A 345 -14.59 -70.40 -48.35
C ASN A 345 -13.33 -70.93 -49.04
N SER A 346 -12.13 -70.64 -48.51
CA SER A 346 -10.85 -71.09 -49.07
C SER A 346 -10.08 -72.09 -48.18
N SER A 347 -10.68 -72.57 -47.08
CA SER A 347 -10.06 -73.54 -46.15
C SER A 347 -10.86 -74.83 -45.91
N SER A 348 -11.73 -75.25 -46.83
CA SER A 348 -12.34 -76.59 -46.79
C SER A 348 -12.12 -77.34 -48.10
N GLY A 349 -10.94 -77.94 -48.25
CA GLY A 349 -10.70 -78.83 -49.39
C GLY A 349 -9.26 -79.20 -49.63
N THR A 350 -8.58 -79.84 -48.66
CA THR A 350 -7.62 -80.95 -48.90
C THR A 350 -6.96 -81.38 -47.58
N SER A 351 -7.45 -82.47 -47.00
CA SER A 351 -6.59 -83.38 -46.24
C SER A 351 -6.89 -84.79 -46.73
N ALA A 352 -5.95 -85.27 -47.54
CA ALA A 352 -5.96 -86.57 -48.18
C ALA A 352 -5.93 -87.70 -47.14
N SER A 353 -6.80 -88.68 -47.36
CA SER A 353 -6.61 -90.06 -46.93
C SER A 353 -5.55 -90.71 -47.83
N THR A 354 -4.60 -91.46 -47.27
CA THR A 354 -4.16 -92.79 -47.78
C THR A 354 -3.24 -93.48 -46.74
N PRO A 355 -3.59 -94.68 -46.24
CA PRO A 355 -2.71 -95.66 -45.58
C PRO A 355 -2.06 -96.58 -46.66
N PRO A 356 -1.11 -97.50 -46.39
CA PRO A 356 -0.77 -98.23 -45.16
C PRO A 356 0.60 -97.95 -44.54
#